data_AF-A0A2R6CV01-F1
#
_entry.id   AF-A0A2R6CV01-F1
#
_cell.length_a   1.000
_cell.length_b   1.000
_cell.length_c   1.000
_cell.angle_alpha   90.00
_cell.angle_beta   90.00
_cell.angle_gamma   90.00
#
_symmetry.space_group_name_H-M   'P 1'
#
loop_
_entity.id
_entity.type
_entity.pdbx_description
1 polymer ?
#
loop_
_entity_poly.entity_id
_entity_poly.type
_entity_poly.pdbx_seq_one_letter_code
_entity_poly.pdbx_strand_id
1 'polypeptide(L)'
;MNRRAFLGAVGATVSVGLLGRRAFATEDPLVVRVWPSTRAAEHEPVGRLRGYLVAALEPVVGPVAVQRGEGSVDLPREGGRQVLSRRWPRRVLLGASGFGQINPVDGVNLLVTDGDPTVQPAGFARPGVAAATGASAVARMPPVDEIDPVVPYSIPAAATQLALHECGHALGFTHEQGSVTESEGGIVSSPMVGSYYWARPAVRDRQLNGAENACGESYPAPNLGGKRRLRLRYADCVTDRHQ
;
A
#
# COMPACT_ATOMS: atom_id res chain seq x y z
N MET A 1 44.62 33.76 23.22
CA MET A 1 43.59 34.17 24.21
C MET A 1 42.60 35.09 23.48
N ASN A 2 41.43 34.58 23.09
CA ASN A 2 40.10 34.76 23.76
C ASN A 2 39.64 36.23 23.77
N ARG A 3 38.40 36.64 23.46
CA ARG A 3 37.10 36.02 23.12
C ARG A 3 36.07 37.18 23.01
N ARG A 4 34.92 36.94 22.34
CA ARG A 4 33.61 37.66 22.34
C ARG A 4 33.42 38.71 21.24
N ALA A 5 32.61 38.42 20.21
CA ALA A 5 31.13 38.43 20.09
C ALA A 5 30.71 39.76 19.42
N PHE A 6 29.85 39.84 18.39
CA PHE A 6 28.41 39.57 18.45
C PHE A 6 27.76 39.83 17.06
N LEU A 7 26.81 38.97 16.68
CA LEU A 7 25.65 39.12 15.78
C LEU A 7 25.76 39.61 14.32
N GLY A 8 25.20 38.77 13.43
CA GLY A 8 24.76 39.12 12.08
C GLY A 8 23.97 37.99 11.43
N ALA A 9 22.96 37.46 12.15
CA ALA A 9 22.01 36.50 11.60
C ALA A 9 20.88 37.27 10.87
N VAL A 10 20.79 37.11 9.55
CA VAL A 10 19.56 37.41 8.81
C VAL A 10 18.98 36.07 8.37
N GLY A 11 17.83 35.75 8.96
CA GLY A 11 17.12 34.51 8.74
C GLY A 11 16.50 34.43 7.36
N ALA A 12 16.77 33.33 6.67
CA ALA A 12 15.85 32.76 5.70
C ALA A 12 15.16 31.59 6.39
N THR A 13 14.09 31.90 7.12
CA THR A 13 13.09 30.91 7.54
C THR A 13 12.39 30.47 6.25
N VAL A 14 12.93 29.47 5.56
CA VAL A 14 12.17 28.76 4.55
C VAL A 14 11.16 27.92 5.32
N SER A 15 9.97 28.48 5.49
CA SER A 15 8.79 27.80 5.97
C SER A 15 8.49 26.62 5.05
N VAL A 16 9.09 25.46 5.32
CA VAL A 16 8.61 24.15 4.85
C VAL A 16 7.40 23.80 5.71
N GLY A 17 6.34 24.59 5.55
CA GLY A 17 5.06 24.42 6.20
C GLY A 17 4.01 24.10 5.16
N LEU A 18 3.39 22.93 5.28
CA LEU A 18 2.04 22.66 4.80
C LEU A 18 1.79 22.71 3.27
N LEU A 19 2.73 22.23 2.46
CA LEU A 19 2.39 21.71 1.12
C LEU A 19 2.21 20.20 1.20
N GLY A 20 0.97 19.77 1.41
CA GLY A 20 0.64 18.35 1.38
C GLY A 20 -0.75 18.02 1.86
N ARG A 21 -1.78 18.80 1.46
CA ARG A 21 -3.18 18.35 1.62
C ARG A 21 -4.23 18.94 0.69
N ARG A 22 -3.86 19.78 -0.30
CA ARG A 22 -4.76 20.21 -1.38
C ARG A 22 -3.96 20.51 -2.64
N ALA A 23 -3.81 19.50 -3.50
CA ALA A 23 -3.49 19.64 -4.93
C ALA A 23 -3.64 18.28 -5.65
N PHE A 24 -4.76 17.58 -5.47
CA PHE A 24 -5.18 16.56 -6.44
C PHE A 24 -6.32 17.16 -7.28
N ALA A 25 -5.96 18.20 -8.03
CA ALA A 25 -6.74 18.74 -9.14
C ALA A 25 -5.78 19.07 -10.29
N THR A 26 -4.76 18.23 -10.47
CA THR A 26 -4.04 18.13 -11.74
C THR A 26 -4.80 17.11 -12.57
N GLU A 27 -5.07 17.41 -13.85
CA GLU A 27 -5.65 16.44 -14.79
C GLU A 27 -4.77 15.19 -14.96
N ASP A 28 -3.50 15.27 -14.54
CA ASP A 28 -2.55 14.17 -14.61
C ASP A 28 -2.90 13.04 -13.64
N PRO A 29 -2.94 11.78 -14.13
CA PRO A 29 -3.28 10.64 -13.30
C PRO A 29 -2.19 10.34 -12.26
N LEU A 30 -2.59 9.86 -11.08
CA LEU A 30 -1.67 9.28 -10.11
C LEU A 30 -0.95 8.09 -10.75
N VAL A 31 0.38 8.14 -10.81
CA VAL A 31 1.16 7.04 -11.38
C VAL A 31 1.59 6.04 -10.29
N VAL A 32 1.18 4.79 -10.43
CA VAL A 32 1.74 3.66 -9.66
C VAL A 32 2.68 2.87 -10.56
N ARG A 33 3.98 2.93 -10.28
CA ARG A 33 4.99 2.16 -11.01
C ARG A 33 5.32 0.88 -10.25
N VAL A 34 5.01 -0.26 -10.86
CA VAL A 34 5.20 -1.60 -10.31
C VAL A 34 6.52 -2.18 -10.80
N TRP A 35 7.39 -2.50 -9.85
CA TRP A 35 8.72 -3.07 -10.05
C TRP A 35 8.72 -4.52 -9.55
N PRO A 36 8.55 -5.52 -10.42
CA PRO A 36 8.69 -6.90 -10.00
C PRO A 36 10.16 -7.22 -9.68
N SER A 37 10.42 -8.05 -8.68
CA SER A 37 11.72 -8.73 -8.57
C SER A 37 11.94 -9.65 -9.77
N THR A 38 13.18 -10.12 -9.98
CA THR A 38 13.47 -11.05 -11.07
C THR A 38 12.61 -12.30 -11.01
N ARG A 39 12.43 -12.91 -9.82
CA ARG A 39 11.54 -14.07 -9.67
C ARG A 39 10.06 -13.71 -9.77
N ALA A 40 9.66 -12.56 -9.24
CA ALA A 40 8.28 -12.11 -9.38
C ALA A 40 7.89 -11.91 -10.85
N ALA A 41 8.83 -11.47 -11.69
CA ALA A 41 8.58 -11.24 -13.11
C ALA A 41 8.18 -12.53 -13.86
N GLU A 42 8.63 -13.71 -13.41
CA GLU A 42 8.26 -15.00 -14.01
C GLU A 42 6.76 -15.30 -13.93
N HIS A 43 6.04 -14.67 -13.00
CA HIS A 43 4.60 -14.86 -12.79
C HIS A 43 3.73 -13.77 -13.44
N GLU A 44 4.35 -12.78 -14.08
CA GLU A 44 3.67 -11.62 -14.68
C GLU A 44 2.61 -10.91 -13.79
N PRO A 45 2.92 -10.62 -12.50
CA PRO A 45 1.94 -10.11 -11.53
C PRO A 45 1.42 -8.71 -11.89
N VAL A 46 2.16 -7.96 -12.70
CA VAL A 46 1.87 -6.56 -13.04
C VAL A 46 0.55 -6.42 -13.80
N GLY A 47 0.24 -7.36 -14.69
CA GLY A 47 -1.02 -7.36 -15.43
C GLY A 47 -2.23 -7.49 -14.49
N ARG A 48 -2.14 -8.38 -13.49
CA ARG A 48 -3.17 -8.56 -12.47
C ARG A 48 -3.26 -7.34 -11.56
N LEU A 49 -2.14 -6.87 -11.02
CA LEU A 49 -2.10 -5.72 -10.12
C LEU A 49 -2.63 -4.45 -10.76
N ARG A 50 -2.38 -4.23 -12.05
CA ARG A 50 -2.94 -3.07 -12.77
C ARG A 50 -4.44 -2.95 -12.55
N GLY A 51 -5.20 -4.01 -12.82
CA GLY A 51 -6.65 -3.99 -12.66
C GLY A 51 -7.09 -3.69 -11.24
N TYR A 52 -6.50 -4.39 -10.25
CA TYR A 52 -6.86 -4.20 -8.84
C TYR A 52 -6.45 -2.84 -8.29
N LEU A 53 -5.27 -2.32 -8.64
CA LEU A 53 -4.79 -1.01 -8.21
C LEU A 53 -5.67 0.11 -8.76
N VAL A 54 -6.01 0.08 -10.05
CA VAL A 54 -6.92 1.05 -10.67
C VAL A 54 -8.28 0.99 -9.98
N ALA A 55 -8.90 -0.19 -9.91
CA ALA A 55 -10.23 -0.36 -9.33
C ALA A 55 -10.32 0.02 -7.85
N ALA A 56 -9.22 -0.12 -7.09
CA ALA A 56 -9.17 0.26 -5.70
C ALA A 56 -8.91 1.76 -5.52
N LEU A 57 -7.92 2.32 -6.21
CA LEU A 57 -7.41 3.66 -5.97
C LEU A 57 -8.25 4.75 -6.64
N GLU A 58 -8.70 4.54 -7.88
CA GLU A 58 -9.36 5.61 -8.65
C GLU A 58 -10.56 6.26 -7.95
N PRO A 59 -11.46 5.49 -7.29
CA PRO A 59 -12.58 6.08 -6.55
C PRO A 59 -12.17 7.01 -5.41
N VAL A 60 -10.93 6.89 -4.91
CA VAL A 60 -10.45 7.63 -3.74
C VAL A 60 -9.52 8.78 -4.12
N VAL A 61 -8.71 8.63 -5.18
CA VAL A 61 -7.63 9.57 -5.51
C VAL A 61 -7.75 10.21 -6.91
N GLY A 62 -8.83 9.91 -7.66
CA GLY A 62 -8.99 10.34 -9.04
C GLY A 62 -8.28 9.42 -10.04
N PRO A 63 -8.05 9.85 -11.29
CA PRO A 63 -7.48 8.99 -12.34
C PRO A 63 -6.15 8.32 -11.94
N VAL A 64 -5.97 7.03 -12.24
CA VAL A 64 -4.76 6.27 -11.88
C VAL A 64 -4.15 5.57 -13.08
N ALA A 65 -2.84 5.77 -13.29
CA ALA A 65 -2.07 5.08 -14.31
C ALA A 65 -1.12 4.05 -13.67
N VAL A 66 -1.28 2.76 -13.98
CA VAL A 66 -0.38 1.70 -13.48
C VAL A 66 0.61 1.28 -14.56
N GLN A 67 1.88 1.57 -14.29
CA GLN A 67 3.00 1.32 -15.20
C GLN A 67 3.86 0.17 -14.68
N ARG A 68 4.45 -0.60 -15.59
CA ARG A 68 5.56 -1.50 -15.26
C ARG A 68 6.85 -0.68 -15.22
N GLY A 69 7.71 -0.94 -14.25
CA GLY A 69 9.07 -0.41 -14.25
C GLY A 69 9.89 -0.92 -15.45
N GLU A 70 10.98 -0.22 -15.75
CA GLU A 70 11.93 -0.58 -16.81
C GLU A 70 12.77 -1.78 -16.35
N GLY A 71 12.17 -2.98 -16.41
CA GLY A 71 12.81 -4.25 -16.06
C GLY A 71 12.42 -4.80 -14.68
N SER A 72 13.23 -5.74 -14.19
CA SER A 72 13.06 -6.38 -12.89
C SER A 72 14.12 -5.93 -11.88
N VAL A 73 13.80 -6.08 -10.61
CA VAL A 73 14.68 -5.70 -9.50
C VAL A 73 15.42 -6.93 -9.00
N ASP A 74 16.74 -6.96 -9.19
CA ASP A 74 17.56 -8.05 -8.63
C ASP A 74 17.67 -7.92 -7.10
N LEU A 75 17.31 -8.98 -6.38
CA LEU A 75 17.24 -9.01 -4.93
C LEU A 75 18.04 -10.20 -4.37
N PRO A 76 18.74 -10.03 -3.24
CA PRO A 76 19.46 -11.13 -2.60
C PRO A 76 18.51 -12.18 -2.01
N ARG A 77 17.23 -11.84 -1.83
CA ARG A 77 16.14 -12.70 -1.39
C ARG A 77 14.80 -12.03 -1.67
N GLU A 78 13.75 -12.82 -1.83
CA GLU A 78 12.41 -12.37 -2.24
C GLU A 78 11.57 -11.72 -1.12
N GLY A 79 12.12 -11.46 0.07
CA GLY A 79 11.31 -10.86 1.12
C GLY A 79 12.05 -10.53 2.39
N GLY A 80 11.29 -10.25 3.44
CA GLY A 80 11.79 -9.94 4.76
C GLY A 80 12.29 -8.49 4.91
N ARG A 81 12.45 -8.09 6.17
CA ARG A 81 12.62 -6.68 6.56
C ARG A 81 13.75 -5.97 5.82
N GLN A 82 14.91 -6.62 5.70
CA GLN A 82 16.09 -6.01 5.08
C GLN A 82 15.86 -5.64 3.60
N VAL A 83 15.04 -6.41 2.88
CA VAL A 83 14.75 -6.14 1.47
C VAL A 83 13.65 -5.09 1.38
N LEU A 84 12.49 -5.36 2.00
CA LEU A 84 11.30 -4.53 1.86
C LEU A 84 11.48 -3.13 2.46
N SER A 85 12.03 -3.03 3.69
CA SER A 85 12.04 -1.78 4.45
C SER A 85 13.35 -0.99 4.38
N ARG A 86 14.40 -1.54 3.75
CA ARG A 86 15.73 -0.92 3.71
C ARG A 86 16.29 -0.85 2.30
N ARG A 87 16.47 -1.98 1.64
CA ARG A 87 17.10 -2.03 0.31
C ARG A 87 16.21 -1.37 -0.74
N TRP A 88 14.92 -1.65 -0.74
CA TRP A 88 14.00 -1.08 -1.71
C TRP A 88 13.88 0.45 -1.62
N PRO A 89 13.55 1.05 -0.46
CA PRO A 89 13.52 2.50 -0.32
C PRO A 89 14.82 3.18 -0.70
N ARG A 90 15.98 2.56 -0.37
CA ARG A 90 17.28 3.08 -0.77
C ARG A 90 17.46 3.08 -2.29
N ARG A 91 16.99 2.05 -3.01
CA ARG A 91 17.08 2.01 -4.48
C ARG A 91 16.21 3.07 -5.15
N VAL A 92 15.00 3.30 -4.64
CA VAL A 92 14.14 4.39 -5.14
C VAL A 92 14.80 5.75 -4.92
N LEU A 93 15.34 6.02 -3.72
CA LEU A 93 16.06 7.26 -3.42
C LEU A 93 17.29 7.48 -4.30
N LEU A 94 18.09 6.43 -4.49
CA LEU A 94 19.26 6.46 -5.38
C LEU A 94 18.85 6.77 -6.82
N GLY A 95 17.76 6.15 -7.29
CA GLY A 95 17.14 6.42 -8.57
C GLY A 95 16.69 7.88 -8.75
N ALA A 96 16.02 8.44 -7.74
CA ALA A 96 15.59 9.84 -7.74
C ALA A 96 16.75 10.84 -7.86
N SER A 97 17.94 10.47 -7.37
CA SER A 97 19.15 11.28 -7.47
C SER A 97 19.94 11.03 -8.76
N GLY A 98 19.40 10.25 -9.72
CA GLY A 98 20.10 9.87 -10.96
C GLY A 98 21.21 8.83 -10.77
N PHE A 99 21.35 8.27 -9.57
CA PHE A 99 22.38 7.28 -9.22
C PHE A 99 21.77 5.89 -9.02
N GLY A 100 21.00 5.39 -9.98
CA GLY A 100 20.40 4.07 -9.87
C GLY A 100 19.66 3.63 -11.12
N GLN A 101 19.32 2.34 -11.17
CA GLN A 101 18.53 1.75 -12.26
C GLN A 101 17.02 1.98 -12.11
N ILE A 102 16.58 2.46 -10.95
CA ILE A 102 15.16 2.76 -10.71
C ILE A 102 14.92 4.18 -11.20
N ASN A 103 14.01 4.33 -12.15
CA ASN A 103 13.46 5.63 -12.54
C ASN A 103 12.17 5.86 -11.75
N PRO A 104 12.18 6.59 -10.62
CA PRO A 104 10.99 6.69 -9.78
C PRO A 104 9.92 7.59 -10.39
N VAL A 105 8.68 7.40 -9.93
CA VAL A 105 7.55 8.31 -10.20
C VAL A 105 7.18 9.10 -8.95
N ASP A 106 6.52 10.25 -9.13
CA ASP A 106 6.03 11.12 -8.06
C ASP A 106 4.79 10.55 -7.33
N GLY A 107 4.18 9.48 -7.85
CA GLY A 107 3.15 8.69 -7.19
C GLY A 107 3.75 7.57 -6.32
N VAL A 108 3.44 6.32 -6.64
CA VAL A 108 3.87 5.15 -5.84
C VAL A 108 4.85 4.29 -6.62
N ASN A 109 6.01 4.03 -6.02
CA ASN A 109 6.96 3.03 -6.50
C ASN A 109 6.76 1.74 -5.70
N LEU A 110 6.02 0.79 -6.28
CA LEU A 110 5.67 -0.50 -5.66
C LEU A 110 6.66 -1.58 -6.08
N LEU A 111 7.45 -2.13 -5.14
CA LEU A 111 8.18 -3.38 -5.35
C LEU A 111 7.26 -4.58 -5.11
N VAL A 112 7.24 -5.53 -6.04
CA VAL A 112 6.52 -6.80 -5.86
C VAL A 112 7.53 -7.93 -5.92
N THR A 113 7.53 -8.78 -4.90
CA THR A 113 8.47 -9.91 -4.81
C THR A 113 7.73 -11.24 -4.76
N ASP A 114 8.42 -12.35 -5.06
CA ASP A 114 7.86 -13.70 -4.96
C ASP A 114 8.03 -14.30 -3.55
N GLY A 115 8.20 -13.45 -2.54
CA GLY A 115 8.31 -13.88 -1.15
C GLY A 115 7.00 -14.48 -0.67
N ASP A 116 7.06 -15.30 0.38
CA ASP A 116 5.86 -15.86 1.00
C ASP A 116 5.01 -14.73 1.65
N PRO A 117 3.76 -14.50 1.21
CA PRO A 117 2.87 -13.48 1.78
C PRO A 117 2.36 -13.83 3.18
N THR A 118 2.60 -15.05 3.66
CA THR A 118 2.23 -15.49 5.01
C THR A 118 3.31 -15.25 6.05
N VAL A 119 4.54 -14.93 5.63
CA VAL A 119 5.70 -14.73 6.50
C VAL A 119 5.98 -13.24 6.69
N GLN A 120 6.08 -12.81 7.95
CA GLN A 120 6.29 -11.40 8.27
C GLN A 120 7.78 -11.00 8.27
N PRO A 121 8.13 -9.79 7.78
CA PRO A 121 7.23 -8.83 7.13
C PRO A 121 6.93 -9.23 5.67
N ALA A 122 5.64 -9.21 5.33
CA ALA A 122 5.14 -9.46 3.98
C ALA A 122 4.97 -8.16 3.17
N GLY A 123 4.87 -7.03 3.85
CA GLY A 123 4.72 -5.71 3.23
C GLY A 123 5.53 -4.63 3.95
N PHE A 124 5.71 -3.51 3.27
CA PHE A 124 6.29 -2.30 3.81
C PHE A 124 5.88 -1.09 2.97
N ALA A 125 5.57 0.02 3.64
CA ALA A 125 5.31 1.27 2.96
C ALA A 125 5.83 2.49 3.74
N ARG A 126 6.08 3.55 2.98
CA ARG A 126 6.33 4.93 3.42
C ARG A 126 5.93 5.86 2.26
N PRO A 127 5.86 7.19 2.43
CA PRO A 127 5.45 8.09 1.35
C PRO A 127 6.17 7.80 0.01
N GLY A 128 5.38 7.54 -1.03
CA GLY A 128 5.81 7.26 -2.41
C GLY A 128 6.52 5.91 -2.65
N VAL A 129 6.68 5.07 -1.63
CA VAL A 129 7.41 3.80 -1.71
C VAL A 129 6.62 2.69 -1.02
N ALA A 130 6.25 1.66 -1.76
CA ALA A 130 5.58 0.48 -1.25
C ALA A 130 6.35 -0.79 -1.65
N ALA A 131 6.20 -1.87 -0.88
CA ALA A 131 6.69 -3.19 -1.23
C ALA A 131 5.74 -4.27 -0.69
N ALA A 132 5.45 -5.29 -1.50
CA ALA A 132 4.62 -6.43 -1.10
C ALA A 132 5.19 -7.75 -1.64
N THR A 133 5.06 -8.82 -0.87
CA THR A 133 5.40 -10.18 -1.28
C THR A 133 4.19 -10.90 -1.90
N GLY A 134 4.39 -12.09 -2.48
CA GLY A 134 3.33 -12.95 -2.98
C GLY A 134 3.01 -12.79 -4.46
N ALA A 135 3.98 -12.43 -5.30
CA ALA A 135 3.80 -12.31 -6.76
C ALA A 135 3.09 -13.52 -7.40
N SER A 136 3.54 -14.74 -7.13
CA SER A 136 2.90 -15.97 -7.62
C SER A 136 1.46 -16.16 -7.12
N ALA A 137 1.12 -15.66 -5.93
CA ALA A 137 -0.24 -15.69 -5.40
C ALA A 137 -1.14 -14.66 -6.10
N VAL A 138 -0.63 -13.45 -6.32
CA VAL A 138 -1.32 -12.39 -7.05
C VAL A 138 -1.62 -12.80 -8.49
N ALA A 139 -0.66 -13.45 -9.17
CA ALA A 139 -0.84 -13.95 -10.53
C ALA A 139 -2.00 -14.96 -10.67
N ARG A 140 -2.33 -15.68 -9.59
CA ARG A 140 -3.45 -16.63 -9.53
C ARG A 140 -4.81 -16.00 -9.29
N MET A 141 -4.88 -14.70 -9.00
CA MET A 141 -6.18 -14.02 -8.97
C MET A 141 -6.78 -13.95 -10.37
N PRO A 142 -8.11 -14.07 -10.51
CA PRO A 142 -8.79 -13.72 -11.75
C PRO A 142 -8.51 -12.25 -12.17
N PRO A 143 -8.72 -11.89 -13.44
CA PRO A 143 -8.88 -10.49 -13.84
C PRO A 143 -9.87 -9.74 -12.94
N VAL A 144 -9.65 -8.44 -12.73
CA VAL A 144 -10.48 -7.63 -11.83
C VAL A 144 -11.92 -7.47 -12.31
N ASP A 145 -12.14 -7.53 -13.61
CA ASP A 145 -13.44 -7.43 -14.30
C ASP A 145 -14.21 -8.76 -14.34
N GLU A 146 -13.58 -9.86 -13.93
CA GLU A 146 -14.20 -11.19 -13.85
C GLU A 146 -14.57 -11.60 -12.41
N ILE A 147 -14.38 -10.71 -11.42
CA ILE A 147 -14.59 -11.04 -10.01
C ILE A 147 -15.33 -9.94 -9.25
N ASP A 148 -16.15 -10.35 -8.28
CA ASP A 148 -16.75 -9.42 -7.34
C ASP A 148 -15.68 -8.68 -6.51
N PRO A 149 -15.87 -7.39 -6.16
CA PRO A 149 -14.96 -6.66 -5.29
C PRO A 149 -14.81 -7.27 -3.89
N VAL A 150 -15.73 -8.16 -3.48
CA VAL A 150 -15.73 -8.83 -2.17
C VAL A 150 -15.63 -10.34 -2.34
N VAL A 151 -14.44 -10.86 -2.04
CA VAL A 151 -14.07 -12.26 -2.33
C VAL A 151 -13.92 -13.08 -1.06
N PRO A 152 -14.08 -14.42 -1.11
CA PRO A 152 -13.69 -15.28 0.00
C PRO A 152 -12.20 -15.11 0.34
N TYR A 153 -11.87 -15.19 1.63
CA TYR A 153 -10.49 -15.13 2.06
C TYR A 153 -9.68 -16.29 1.45
N SER A 154 -8.59 -15.95 0.78
CA SER A 154 -7.62 -16.90 0.21
C SER A 154 -6.23 -16.25 0.20
N ILE A 155 -5.17 -17.04 0.05
CA ILE A 155 -3.81 -16.50 -0.07
C ILE A 155 -3.67 -15.55 -1.28
N PRO A 156 -4.17 -15.87 -2.49
CA PRO A 156 -4.22 -14.92 -3.62
C PRO A 156 -4.90 -13.59 -3.30
N ALA A 157 -6.08 -13.65 -2.66
CA ALA A 157 -6.83 -12.45 -2.30
C ALA A 157 -6.09 -11.63 -1.24
N ALA A 158 -5.51 -12.28 -0.23
CA ALA A 158 -4.75 -11.62 0.83
C ALA A 158 -3.45 -10.96 0.31
N ALA A 159 -2.72 -11.62 -0.58
CA ALA A 159 -1.52 -11.06 -1.21
C ALA A 159 -1.85 -9.86 -2.11
N THR A 160 -2.96 -9.95 -2.84
CA THR A 160 -3.46 -8.84 -3.68
C THR A 160 -3.86 -7.66 -2.80
N GLN A 161 -4.65 -7.91 -1.76
CA GLN A 161 -5.07 -6.87 -0.81
C GLN A 161 -3.87 -6.26 -0.07
N LEU A 162 -2.83 -7.04 0.21
CA LEU A 162 -1.58 -6.52 0.78
C LEU A 162 -0.91 -5.50 -0.14
N ALA A 163 -0.83 -5.76 -1.45
CA ALA A 163 -0.30 -4.75 -2.38
C ALA A 163 -1.13 -3.45 -2.37
N LEU A 164 -2.46 -3.56 -2.28
CA LEU A 164 -3.36 -2.40 -2.14
C LEU A 164 -3.12 -1.67 -0.80
N HIS A 165 -2.98 -2.42 0.29
CA HIS A 165 -2.71 -1.88 1.62
C HIS A 165 -1.43 -1.05 1.64
N GLU A 166 -0.33 -1.59 1.11
CA GLU A 166 0.96 -0.90 1.08
C GLU A 166 0.94 0.32 0.14
N CYS A 167 0.21 0.26 -0.98
CA CYS A 167 -0.01 1.44 -1.82
C CYS A 167 -0.82 2.52 -1.09
N GLY A 168 -1.84 2.12 -0.33
CA GLY A 168 -2.62 3.03 0.51
C GLY A 168 -1.73 3.75 1.52
N HIS A 169 -0.89 3.02 2.24
CA HIS A 169 0.11 3.60 3.14
C HIS A 169 1.11 4.52 2.43
N ALA A 170 1.57 4.15 1.22
CA ALA A 170 2.46 5.01 0.45
C ALA A 170 1.81 6.33 0.00
N LEU A 171 0.49 6.37 -0.07
CA LEU A 171 -0.33 7.57 -0.33
C LEU A 171 -0.79 8.28 0.95
N GLY A 172 -0.37 7.78 2.11
CA GLY A 172 -0.68 8.38 3.42
C GLY A 172 -1.96 7.86 4.07
N PHE A 173 -2.57 6.79 3.57
CA PHE A 173 -3.70 6.17 4.25
C PHE A 173 -3.22 5.45 5.52
N THR A 174 -4.05 5.48 6.56
CA THR A 174 -3.81 4.78 7.82
C THR A 174 -4.81 3.64 8.01
N HIS A 175 -4.59 2.77 9.00
CA HIS A 175 -5.55 1.71 9.33
C HIS A 175 -6.92 2.26 9.79
N GLU A 176 -6.96 3.50 10.30
CA GLU A 176 -8.21 4.17 10.71
C GLU A 176 -9.12 4.49 9.52
N GLN A 177 -8.57 4.49 8.30
CA GLN A 177 -9.32 4.60 7.04
C GLN A 177 -9.77 3.23 6.52
N GLY A 178 -9.59 2.17 7.31
CA GLY A 178 -10.07 0.84 7.04
C GLY A 178 -11.49 0.60 7.55
N SER A 179 -12.14 -0.42 7.01
CA SER A 179 -13.45 -0.85 7.47
C SER A 179 -13.56 -2.35 7.58
N VAL A 180 -14.40 -2.77 8.53
CA VAL A 180 -14.87 -4.14 8.64
C VAL A 180 -16.37 -4.09 8.85
N THR A 181 -17.10 -4.80 7.99
CA THR A 181 -18.56 -4.84 8.04
C THR A 181 -19.05 -6.28 8.04
N GLU A 182 -20.21 -6.50 8.64
CA GLU A 182 -20.94 -7.75 8.52
C GLU A 182 -21.84 -7.71 7.27
N SER A 183 -21.93 -8.83 6.57
CA SER A 183 -22.78 -9.01 5.39
C SER A 183 -23.36 -10.42 5.40
N GLU A 184 -24.37 -10.70 4.58
CA GLU A 184 -24.93 -12.05 4.41
C GLU A 184 -23.85 -13.10 4.07
N GLY A 185 -22.78 -12.69 3.38
CA GLY A 185 -21.66 -13.53 2.99
C GLY A 185 -20.62 -13.76 4.09
N GLY A 186 -20.71 -13.09 5.23
CA GLY A 186 -19.75 -13.11 6.33
C GLY A 186 -19.10 -11.75 6.60
N ILE A 187 -17.98 -11.76 7.33
CA ILE A 187 -17.27 -10.54 7.73
C ILE A 187 -16.33 -10.10 6.61
N VAL A 188 -16.50 -8.86 6.15
CA VAL A 188 -15.74 -8.26 5.04
C VAL A 188 -14.75 -7.25 5.60
N SER A 189 -13.46 -7.42 5.30
CA SER A 189 -12.42 -6.47 5.67
C SER A 189 -11.85 -5.75 4.46
N SER A 190 -11.73 -4.42 4.54
CA SER A 190 -11.15 -3.58 3.49
C SER A 190 -9.62 -3.51 3.58
N PRO A 191 -8.91 -3.04 2.52
CA PRO A 191 -7.45 -3.09 2.44
C PRO A 191 -6.72 -2.52 3.64
N MET A 192 -7.14 -1.36 4.19
CA MET A 192 -6.43 -0.73 5.30
C MET A 192 -6.60 -1.47 6.65
N VAL A 193 -7.50 -2.44 6.75
CA VAL A 193 -7.56 -3.37 7.90
C VAL A 193 -6.96 -4.73 7.53
N GLY A 194 -7.41 -5.26 6.41
CA GLY A 194 -7.05 -6.55 5.86
C GLY A 194 -7.08 -7.72 6.86
N SER A 195 -6.10 -8.61 6.73
CA SER A 195 -6.06 -9.83 7.55
C SER A 195 -5.80 -9.57 9.04
N TYR A 196 -5.38 -8.36 9.43
CA TYR A 196 -5.14 -7.99 10.83
C TYR A 196 -6.38 -8.13 11.70
N TYR A 197 -7.58 -7.96 11.12
CA TYR A 197 -8.84 -8.14 11.86
C TYR A 197 -9.01 -9.55 12.46
N TRP A 198 -8.51 -10.57 11.77
CA TRP A 198 -8.52 -11.96 12.25
C TRP A 198 -7.20 -12.40 12.89
N ALA A 199 -6.25 -11.47 13.10
CA ALA A 199 -5.00 -11.78 13.79
C ALA A 199 -5.25 -12.02 15.28
N ARG A 200 -4.22 -12.56 15.96
CA ARG A 200 -4.23 -12.70 17.43
C ARG A 200 -4.50 -11.34 18.08
N PRO A 201 -5.21 -11.26 19.23
CA PRO A 201 -5.61 -10.01 19.86
C PRO A 201 -4.46 -8.99 19.98
N ALA A 202 -3.31 -9.39 20.52
CA ALA A 202 -2.16 -8.50 20.67
C ALA A 202 -1.60 -7.92 19.34
N VAL A 203 -1.76 -8.63 18.22
CA VAL A 203 -1.38 -8.11 16.90
C VAL A 203 -2.46 -7.18 16.38
N ARG A 204 -3.73 -7.60 16.49
CA ARG A 204 -4.88 -6.80 16.05
C ARG A 204 -4.93 -5.46 16.77
N ASP A 205 -4.83 -5.46 18.10
CA ASP A 205 -4.95 -4.26 18.93
C ASP A 205 -3.81 -3.27 18.60
N ARG A 206 -2.59 -3.78 18.39
CA ARG A 206 -1.45 -2.95 17.97
C ARG A 206 -1.62 -2.32 16.59
N GLN A 207 -2.30 -3.02 15.68
CA GLN A 207 -2.44 -2.54 14.30
C GLN A 207 -3.68 -1.65 14.15
N LEU A 208 -4.81 -2.02 14.73
CA LEU A 208 -6.10 -1.35 14.47
C LEU A 208 -6.46 -0.27 15.49
N ASN A 209 -5.72 -0.14 16.60
CA ASN A 209 -5.74 0.99 17.56
C ASN A 209 -7.13 1.61 17.86
N GLY A 210 -8.21 0.83 17.85
CA GLY A 210 -9.55 1.38 18.02
C GLY A 210 -10.67 0.34 17.85
N ALA A 211 -11.85 0.72 18.33
CA ALA A 211 -13.08 -0.07 18.21
C ALA A 211 -13.93 0.32 17.00
N GLU A 212 -13.60 1.42 16.31
CA GLU A 212 -14.42 2.02 15.26
C GLU A 212 -13.76 1.90 13.90
N ASN A 213 -14.59 1.63 12.89
CA ASN A 213 -14.22 1.61 11.49
C ASN A 213 -14.21 3.05 10.94
N ALA A 214 -13.58 3.25 9.77
CA ALA A 214 -13.53 4.56 9.09
C ALA A 214 -14.92 5.17 8.82
N CYS A 215 -15.94 4.31 8.76
CA CYS A 215 -17.31 4.68 8.43
C CYS A 215 -18.15 5.07 9.65
N GLY A 216 -17.56 5.09 10.86
CA GLY A 216 -18.21 5.52 12.10
C GLY A 216 -19.01 4.43 12.82
N GLU A 217 -18.90 3.18 12.41
CA GLU A 217 -19.49 2.02 13.07
C GLU A 217 -18.43 1.26 13.88
N SER A 218 -18.86 0.56 14.93
CA SER A 218 -17.96 -0.33 15.65
C SER A 218 -17.57 -1.54 14.80
N TYR A 219 -16.35 -2.03 14.97
CA TYR A 219 -15.96 -3.30 14.39
C TYR A 219 -16.87 -4.43 14.90
N PRO A 220 -17.39 -5.30 14.02
CA PRO A 220 -18.14 -6.46 14.48
C PRO A 220 -17.26 -7.33 15.38
N ALA A 221 -17.86 -8.19 16.19
CA ALA A 221 -17.09 -9.16 16.96
C ALA A 221 -16.35 -10.09 15.98
N PRO A 222 -15.05 -10.34 16.17
CA PRO A 222 -14.26 -11.22 15.33
C PRO A 222 -14.69 -12.67 15.56
N ASN A 223 -15.80 -13.06 14.93
CA ASN A 223 -16.33 -14.41 14.94
C ASN A 223 -15.44 -15.29 14.05
N LEU A 224 -14.75 -16.27 14.66
CA LEU A 224 -13.90 -17.23 13.94
C LEU A 224 -14.68 -18.28 13.14
N GLY A 225 -15.98 -18.45 13.40
CA GLY A 225 -16.91 -19.29 12.65
C GLY A 225 -17.64 -18.59 11.49
N GLY A 226 -17.51 -17.26 11.38
CA GLY A 226 -18.01 -16.50 10.23
C GLY A 226 -17.11 -16.68 9.01
N LYS A 227 -17.71 -16.71 7.81
CA LYS A 227 -16.94 -16.78 6.55
C LYS A 227 -16.13 -15.48 6.40
N ARG A 228 -14.79 -15.62 6.35
CA ARG A 228 -13.88 -14.47 6.17
C ARG A 228 -13.92 -14.02 4.71
N ARG A 229 -14.04 -12.71 4.50
CA ARG A 229 -14.05 -12.11 3.16
C ARG A 229 -13.16 -10.89 3.10
N LEU A 230 -12.55 -10.69 1.94
CA LEU A 230 -11.70 -9.54 1.67
C LEU A 230 -12.36 -8.66 0.62
N ARG A 231 -12.43 -7.36 0.90
CA ARG A 231 -12.76 -6.35 -0.11
C ARG A 231 -11.47 -5.92 -0.81
N LEU A 232 -11.48 -5.90 -2.14
CA LEU A 232 -10.33 -5.54 -2.98
C LEU A 232 -10.39 -4.07 -3.44
N ARG A 233 -11.04 -3.21 -2.64
CA ARG A 233 -11.18 -1.76 -2.80
C ARG A 233 -11.22 -1.10 -1.42
N TYR A 234 -10.80 0.16 -1.31
CA TYR A 234 -10.89 0.91 -0.05
C TYR A 234 -12.35 1.07 0.41
N ALA A 235 -12.54 1.49 1.66
CA ALA A 235 -13.87 1.68 2.22
C ALA A 235 -14.62 2.81 1.50
N ASP A 236 -15.90 2.62 1.21
CA ASP A 236 -16.71 3.59 0.47
C ASP A 236 -16.84 4.92 1.22
N CYS A 237 -16.94 4.88 2.55
CA CYS A 237 -16.95 6.10 3.38
C CYS A 237 -15.64 6.92 3.33
N VAL A 238 -14.54 6.34 2.81
CA VAL A 238 -13.30 7.07 2.54
C VAL A 238 -13.37 7.77 1.18
N THR A 239 -14.08 7.21 0.19
CA THR A 239 -14.30 7.89 -1.10
C THR A 239 -15.12 9.17 -0.93
N ASP A 240 -16.06 9.19 0.01
CA ASP A 240 -16.94 10.34 0.25
C ASP A 240 -16.28 11.52 0.98
N ARG A 241 -15.16 11.28 1.69
CA ARG A 241 -14.41 12.34 2.41
C ARG A 241 -13.36 13.05 1.55
N HIS A 242 -13.10 12.54 0.34
CA HIS A 242 -12.10 13.06 -0.58
C HIS A 242 -12.68 13.72 -1.84
N GLN A 243 -14.01 13.70 -2.00
CA GLN A 243 -14.77 14.53 -2.94
C GLN A 243 -15.07 15.90 -2.29
#